data_AF-A0A7C4JFP6-F1
#
_entry.id   AF-A0A7C4JFP6-F1
#
_cell.length_a   1.000
_cell.length_b   1.000
_cell.length_c   1.000
_cell.angle_alpha   90.00
_cell.angle_beta   90.00
_cell.angle_gamma   90.00
#
_symmetry.space_group_name_H-M   'P 1'
#
loop_
_entity.id
_entity.type
_entity.pdbx_description
1 polymer ?
#
loop_
_entity_poly.entity_id
_entity_poly.type
_entity_poly.pdbx_seq_one_letter_code
_entity_poly.pdbx_strand_id
1 'polypeptide(L)'
;WFKDRFGQSYQNYLKLIPERCHAEVSFGFLKAYEDGADVILELDDDVELSKGFLEAHVDNLFNEDGVTVSASGKWYNTIENLNLNVNQTIFPRGHPYDPTCRSENYKWVNEGGKCVLNMGLWGGHPDLDALTILYYGGLDGKCPIESFGHKRNKVILGKGTYFGVCSMNTSFLPKIVPAFYQLYMNFNGIDRFDDIWSGIFLKKIADHIGDKLCLGKPSGKHVKRSRSIFKDLLKEVNGLEINEYLWKICEAADFSAKNYTDCYLELANHLNKNLNILAKRPEHVEFWRVQIENMQRWIEVTDKIS
;
A
#
# COMPACT_ATOMS: atom_id res chain seq x y z
N TRP A 1 2.67 13.63 22.84
CA TRP A 1 3.62 13.08 21.86
C TRP A 1 4.30 14.17 21.02
N PHE A 2 3.70 14.71 19.95
CA PHE A 2 4.40 15.68 19.08
C PHE A 2 4.93 16.92 19.83
N LYS A 3 4.14 17.49 20.76
CA LYS A 3 4.58 18.61 21.62
C LYS A 3 5.85 18.26 22.39
N ASP A 4 5.92 17.06 22.94
CA ASP A 4 7.03 16.60 23.78
C ASP A 4 8.31 16.40 22.96
N ARG A 5 8.19 15.96 21.70
CA ARG A 5 9.34 15.65 20.82
C ARG A 5 9.80 16.85 20.01
N PHE A 6 8.90 17.75 19.65
CA PHE A 6 9.17 18.83 18.69
C PHE A 6 9.01 20.25 19.27
N GLY A 7 8.65 20.37 20.54
CA GLY A 7 8.59 21.66 21.24
C GLY A 7 7.72 22.67 20.49
N GLN A 8 8.25 23.85 20.19
CA GLN A 8 7.51 24.91 19.49
C GLN A 8 7.15 24.55 18.04
N SER A 9 7.90 23.66 17.39
CA SER A 9 7.67 23.27 15.99
C SER A 9 6.64 22.16 15.81
N TYR A 10 6.03 21.66 16.89
CA TYR A 10 5.14 20.49 16.85
C TYR A 10 3.98 20.62 15.86
N GLN A 11 3.47 21.82 15.63
CA GLN A 11 2.35 22.06 14.72
C GLN A 11 2.67 21.74 13.27
N ASN A 12 3.96 21.81 12.88
CA ASN A 12 4.40 21.46 11.52
C ASN A 12 4.31 19.95 11.28
N TYR A 13 4.57 19.16 12.32
CA TYR A 13 4.59 17.70 12.25
C TYR A 13 3.23 17.08 12.57
N LEU A 14 2.39 17.75 13.36
CA LEU A 14 1.03 17.28 13.63
C LEU A 14 0.21 17.11 12.35
N LYS A 15 0.47 17.95 11.33
CA LYS A 15 -0.17 17.88 10.01
C LYS A 15 0.21 16.64 9.19
N LEU A 16 1.23 15.88 9.58
CA LEU A 16 1.55 14.61 8.94
C LEU A 16 0.48 13.55 9.20
N ILE A 17 -0.25 13.68 10.31
CA ILE A 17 -1.29 12.75 10.72
C ILE A 17 -2.63 13.41 10.40
N PRO A 18 -3.32 13.01 9.31
CA PRO A 18 -4.64 13.54 9.00
C PRO A 18 -5.66 13.13 10.07
N GLU A 19 -6.78 13.83 10.15
CA GLU A 19 -7.90 13.46 11.01
C GLU A 19 -9.05 12.85 10.19
N ARG A 20 -9.69 11.83 10.74
CA ARG A 20 -10.86 11.11 10.23
C ARG A 20 -10.66 10.47 8.86
N CYS A 21 -9.47 9.95 8.60
CA CYS A 21 -9.21 9.10 7.44
C CYS A 21 -8.21 7.98 7.80
N HIS A 22 -8.09 6.99 6.91
CA HIS A 22 -7.28 5.79 7.14
C HIS A 22 -5.81 6.12 7.45
N ALA A 23 -5.23 7.12 6.77
CA ALA A 23 -3.84 7.53 6.96
C ALA A 23 -3.46 8.01 8.39
N GLU A 24 -4.42 8.13 9.33
CA GLU A 24 -4.16 8.23 10.77
C GLU A 24 -3.21 7.14 11.29
N VAL A 25 -3.24 5.94 10.70
CA VAL A 25 -2.40 4.80 11.06
C VAL A 25 -0.90 5.10 11.03
N SER A 26 -0.47 6.10 10.23
CA SER A 26 0.92 6.58 10.22
C SER A 26 1.42 6.96 11.62
N PHE A 27 0.55 7.45 12.52
CA PHE A 27 0.95 7.74 13.90
C PHE A 27 1.32 6.45 14.67
N GLY A 28 0.58 5.36 14.43
CA GLY A 28 0.89 4.04 14.97
C GLY A 28 2.27 3.55 14.52
N PHE A 29 2.63 3.78 13.26
CA PHE A 29 3.95 3.42 12.74
C PHE A 29 5.07 4.20 13.44
N LEU A 30 4.90 5.52 13.63
CA LEU A 30 5.87 6.34 14.37
C LEU A 30 6.05 5.83 15.79
N LYS A 31 4.96 5.49 16.47
CA LYS A 31 5.03 5.02 17.86
C LYS A 31 5.74 3.66 17.95
N ALA A 32 5.39 2.71 17.07
CA ALA A 32 6.01 1.40 17.03
C ALA A 32 7.50 1.47 16.64
N TYR A 33 7.86 2.40 15.76
CA TYR A 33 9.24 2.68 15.38
C TYR A 33 10.04 3.28 16.56
N GLU A 34 9.49 4.31 17.25
CA GLU A 34 10.10 4.90 18.46
C GLU A 34 10.28 3.88 19.59
N ASP A 35 9.33 2.95 19.75
CA ASP A 35 9.39 1.92 20.80
C ASP A 35 10.32 0.75 20.46
N GLY A 36 10.91 0.72 19.26
CA GLY A 36 11.82 -0.34 18.84
C GLY A 36 11.14 -1.69 18.64
N ALA A 37 9.93 -1.72 18.09
CA ALA A 37 9.21 -2.96 17.79
C ALA A 37 10.03 -3.88 16.87
N ASP A 38 9.89 -5.21 16.97
CA ASP A 38 10.56 -6.14 16.03
C ASP A 38 9.79 -6.28 14.70
N VAL A 39 8.47 -6.24 14.79
CA VAL A 39 7.52 -6.34 13.68
C VAL A 39 6.35 -5.39 13.97
N ILE A 40 5.88 -4.70 12.93
CA ILE A 40 4.69 -3.85 12.98
C ILE A 40 3.59 -4.57 12.20
N LEU A 41 2.39 -4.66 12.77
CA LEU A 41 1.20 -5.21 12.13
C LEU A 41 0.09 -4.15 12.13
N GLU A 42 -0.35 -3.79 10.94
CA GLU A 42 -1.53 -2.97 10.70
C GLU A 42 -2.72 -3.87 10.40
N LEU A 43 -3.85 -3.55 11.03
CA LEU A 43 -5.08 -4.33 10.93
C LEU A 43 -6.30 -3.43 11.08
N ASP A 44 -7.25 -3.55 10.16
CA ASP A 44 -8.54 -2.87 10.25
C ASP A 44 -9.47 -3.50 11.29
N ASP A 45 -10.37 -2.68 11.83
CA ASP A 45 -11.30 -3.07 12.90
C ASP A 45 -12.44 -3.98 12.45
N ASP A 46 -12.56 -4.26 11.15
CA ASP A 46 -13.54 -5.18 10.55
C ASP A 46 -12.91 -6.43 9.92
N VAL A 47 -11.67 -6.74 10.32
CA VAL A 47 -10.97 -7.99 10.00
C VAL A 47 -11.05 -8.97 11.18
N GLU A 48 -11.79 -10.05 10.98
CA GLU A 48 -11.84 -11.16 11.93
C GLU A 48 -10.58 -12.02 11.80
N LEU A 49 -9.88 -12.22 12.93
CA LEU A 49 -8.63 -12.95 13.00
C LEU A 49 -8.84 -14.47 12.98
N SER A 50 -8.00 -15.17 12.22
CA SER A 50 -7.93 -16.64 12.23
C SER A 50 -6.95 -17.15 13.30
N LYS A 51 -6.99 -18.44 13.62
CA LYS A 51 -5.99 -19.05 14.51
C LYS A 51 -4.61 -19.03 13.83
N GLY A 52 -3.57 -18.66 14.57
CA GLY A 52 -2.21 -18.60 14.03
C GLY A 52 -1.92 -17.35 13.19
N PHE A 53 -2.76 -16.31 13.31
CA PHE A 53 -2.71 -15.13 12.44
C PHE A 53 -1.39 -14.37 12.55
N LEU A 54 -0.94 -14.12 13.78
CA LEU A 54 0.30 -13.40 14.04
C LEU A 54 1.51 -14.22 13.59
N GLU A 55 1.52 -15.51 13.93
CA GLU A 55 2.57 -16.45 13.57
C GLU A 55 2.73 -16.54 12.05
N ALA A 56 1.62 -16.58 11.31
CA ALA A 56 1.65 -16.62 9.86
C ALA A 56 2.23 -15.34 9.22
N HIS A 57 2.00 -14.17 9.82
CA HIS A 57 2.64 -12.92 9.38
C HIS A 57 4.14 -12.97 9.60
N VAL A 58 4.55 -13.34 10.82
CA VAL A 58 5.96 -13.47 11.19
C VAL A 58 6.66 -14.49 10.28
N ASP A 59 6.04 -15.64 10.05
CA ASP A 59 6.54 -16.67 9.12
C ASP A 59 6.76 -16.10 7.72
N ASN A 60 5.79 -15.36 7.17
CA ASN A 60 5.94 -14.79 5.84
C ASN A 60 7.05 -13.72 5.75
N LEU A 61 7.33 -12.99 6.83
CA LEU A 61 8.46 -12.05 6.88
C LEU A 61 9.82 -12.77 6.96
N PHE A 62 9.95 -13.80 7.81
CA PHE A 62 11.26 -14.35 8.17
C PHE A 62 11.62 -15.69 7.54
N ASN A 63 10.66 -16.49 7.06
CA ASN A 63 10.95 -17.76 6.40
C ASN A 63 11.47 -17.54 4.97
N GLU A 64 12.23 -18.51 4.47
CA GLU A 64 12.83 -18.47 3.13
C GLU A 64 12.01 -19.21 2.06
N ASP A 65 10.82 -19.67 2.42
CA ASP A 65 9.88 -20.34 1.51
C ASP A 65 9.13 -19.35 0.61
N GLY A 66 8.26 -19.90 -0.25
CA GLY A 66 7.41 -19.14 -1.17
C GLY A 66 7.78 -19.34 -2.63
N VAL A 67 7.04 -18.64 -3.49
CA VAL A 67 7.26 -18.57 -4.94
C VAL A 67 7.39 -17.12 -5.37
N THR A 68 8.25 -16.85 -6.35
CA THR A 68 8.40 -15.49 -6.89
C THR A 68 7.65 -15.36 -8.21
N VAL A 69 6.90 -14.27 -8.35
CA VAL A 69 6.14 -13.93 -9.56
C VAL A 69 6.72 -12.71 -10.25
N SER A 70 6.80 -12.75 -11.58
CA SER A 70 7.11 -11.57 -12.40
C SER A 70 6.01 -11.36 -13.43
N ALA A 71 5.65 -10.10 -13.67
CA ALA A 71 4.60 -9.73 -14.62
C ALA A 71 5.18 -8.94 -15.80
N SER A 72 4.89 -9.35 -17.04
CA SER A 72 5.29 -8.59 -18.23
C SER A 72 4.65 -7.20 -18.26
N GLY A 73 3.42 -7.09 -17.74
CA GLY A 73 2.68 -5.85 -17.57
C GLY A 73 3.08 -5.03 -16.34
N LYS A 74 4.18 -5.37 -15.66
CA LYS A 74 4.68 -4.73 -14.43
C LYS A 74 3.79 -4.84 -13.21
N TRP A 75 2.58 -5.39 -13.31
CA TRP A 75 1.63 -5.49 -12.21
C TRP A 75 1.15 -6.92 -11.98
N TYR A 76 1.16 -7.35 -10.72
CA TYR A 76 0.60 -8.61 -10.27
C TYR A 76 -0.79 -8.41 -9.66
N ASN A 77 -1.77 -9.12 -10.19
CA ASN A 77 -3.16 -9.06 -9.75
C ASN A 77 -3.35 -9.87 -8.46
N THR A 78 -3.23 -9.27 -7.28
CA THR A 78 -3.26 -10.00 -5.99
C THR A 78 -4.53 -10.85 -5.76
N ILE A 79 -5.64 -10.50 -6.43
CA ILE A 79 -6.91 -11.23 -6.36
C ILE A 79 -6.80 -12.60 -7.03
N GLU A 80 -5.88 -12.78 -7.98
CA GLU A 80 -5.68 -14.08 -8.65
C GLU A 80 -5.20 -15.16 -7.67
N ASN A 81 -4.60 -14.78 -6.53
CA ASN A 81 -4.19 -15.69 -5.47
C ASN A 81 -5.37 -16.07 -4.55
N LEU A 82 -6.53 -15.46 -4.69
CA LEU A 82 -7.74 -15.80 -3.95
C LEU A 82 -8.55 -16.88 -4.68
N ASN A 83 -9.27 -17.68 -3.91
CA ASN A 83 -10.32 -18.57 -4.41
C ASN A 83 -11.65 -17.82 -4.28
N LEU A 84 -12.16 -17.32 -5.40
CA LEU A 84 -13.39 -16.53 -5.46
C LEU A 84 -14.60 -17.41 -5.75
N ASN A 85 -15.78 -16.95 -5.31
CA ASN A 85 -17.08 -17.53 -5.66
C ASN A 85 -17.55 -17.18 -7.10
N VAL A 86 -16.68 -16.58 -7.90
CA VAL A 86 -16.93 -16.13 -9.28
C VAL A 86 -15.76 -16.54 -10.18
N ASN A 87 -16.02 -16.68 -11.49
CA ASN A 87 -15.01 -17.12 -12.47
C ASN A 87 -14.40 -15.96 -13.28
N GLN A 88 -14.93 -14.75 -13.14
CA GLN A 88 -14.47 -13.56 -13.83
C GLN A 88 -13.11 -13.12 -13.27
N THR A 89 -12.21 -12.68 -14.14
CA THR A 89 -11.00 -11.96 -13.71
C THR A 89 -11.40 -10.64 -13.07
N ILE A 90 -10.98 -10.45 -11.82
CA ILE A 90 -11.19 -9.26 -11.02
C ILE A 90 -9.83 -8.75 -10.56
N PHE A 91 -9.68 -7.43 -10.49
CA PHE A 91 -8.45 -6.77 -10.06
C PHE A 91 -8.68 -6.06 -8.73
N PRO A 92 -7.66 -5.97 -7.85
CA PRO A 92 -7.78 -5.27 -6.58
C PRO A 92 -7.87 -3.77 -6.79
N ARG A 93 -8.36 -3.06 -5.77
CA ARG A 93 -8.21 -1.60 -5.68
C ARG A 93 -6.73 -1.21 -5.87
N GLY A 94 -6.49 -0.16 -6.64
CA GLY A 94 -5.13 0.31 -6.94
C GLY A 94 -4.42 -0.40 -8.09
N HIS A 95 -5.00 -1.45 -8.68
CA HIS A 95 -4.46 -2.04 -9.92
C HIS A 95 -4.80 -1.15 -11.13
N PRO A 96 -3.83 -0.76 -11.97
CA PRO A 96 -4.10 0.12 -13.10
C PRO A 96 -5.15 -0.42 -14.08
N TYR A 97 -5.89 0.50 -14.69
CA TYR A 97 -6.88 0.24 -15.74
C TYR A 97 -6.26 0.10 -17.13
N ASP A 98 -5.03 0.58 -17.33
CA ASP A 98 -4.24 0.33 -18.54
C ASP A 98 -4.23 -1.18 -18.89
N PRO A 99 -4.73 -1.59 -20.07
CA PRO A 99 -4.80 -3.00 -20.47
C PRO A 99 -3.44 -3.72 -20.42
N THR A 100 -2.34 -2.99 -20.61
CA THR A 100 -0.99 -3.57 -20.53
C THR A 100 -0.67 -4.07 -19.13
N CYS A 101 -1.19 -3.40 -18.09
CA CYS A 101 -1.02 -3.77 -16.68
C CYS A 101 -1.98 -4.88 -16.24
N ARG A 102 -3.03 -5.16 -17.02
CA ARG A 102 -4.05 -6.20 -16.74
C ARG A 102 -3.80 -7.52 -17.43
N SER A 103 -2.62 -7.68 -18.02
CA SER A 103 -2.17 -8.96 -18.56
C SER A 103 -1.70 -9.87 -17.42
N GLU A 104 -2.38 -10.99 -17.22
CA GLU A 104 -2.00 -12.03 -16.23
C GLU A 104 -0.96 -13.02 -16.78
N ASN A 105 -0.12 -12.57 -17.72
CA ASN A 105 1.00 -13.34 -18.26
C ASN A 105 2.15 -13.35 -17.25
N TYR A 106 2.00 -14.18 -16.23
CA TYR A 106 2.95 -14.30 -15.13
C TYR A 106 4.01 -15.35 -15.39
N LYS A 107 5.27 -14.99 -15.08
CA LYS A 107 6.37 -15.95 -14.95
C LYS A 107 6.55 -16.30 -13.48
N TRP A 108 6.48 -17.58 -13.16
CA TRP A 108 6.65 -18.11 -11.82
C TRP A 108 7.99 -18.84 -11.70
N VAL A 109 8.67 -18.64 -10.57
CA VAL A 109 9.85 -19.42 -10.19
C VAL A 109 9.72 -19.88 -8.75
N ASN A 110 10.21 -21.08 -8.45
CA ASN A 110 10.21 -21.66 -7.10
C ASN A 110 11.39 -21.10 -6.28
N GLU A 111 11.41 -19.79 -6.12
CA GLU A 111 12.40 -19.06 -5.33
C GLU A 111 11.68 -18.28 -4.24
N GLY A 112 11.92 -18.66 -3.00
CA GLY A 112 11.40 -18.00 -1.81
C GLY A 112 12.34 -16.91 -1.28
N GLY A 113 12.12 -16.49 -0.04
CA GLY A 113 13.01 -15.58 0.67
C GLY A 113 12.33 -14.76 1.75
N LYS A 114 13.15 -14.15 2.60
CA LYS A 114 12.70 -13.20 3.62
C LYS A 114 12.17 -11.94 2.97
N CYS A 115 11.19 -11.33 3.61
CA CYS A 115 10.52 -10.13 3.13
C CYS A 115 10.49 -9.05 4.21
N VAL A 116 10.51 -7.80 3.78
CA VAL A 116 10.39 -6.64 4.68
C VAL A 116 8.93 -6.23 4.91
N LEU A 117 8.02 -6.71 4.06
CA LEU A 117 6.58 -6.50 4.18
C LEU A 117 5.86 -7.76 3.67
N ASN A 118 4.81 -8.14 4.39
CA ASN A 118 3.85 -9.16 4.01
C ASN A 118 2.43 -8.56 4.03
N MET A 119 1.81 -8.46 2.86
CA MET A 119 0.38 -8.17 2.76
C MET A 119 -0.40 -9.47 2.93
N GLY A 120 -1.11 -9.58 4.05
CA GLY A 120 -2.04 -10.68 4.28
C GLY A 120 -3.19 -10.67 3.27
N LEU A 121 -3.87 -11.80 3.17
CA LEU A 121 -5.01 -11.99 2.28
C LEU A 121 -6.33 -11.95 3.02
N TRP A 122 -7.41 -12.15 2.28
CA TRP A 122 -8.77 -11.95 2.76
C TRP A 122 -9.66 -13.13 2.39
N GLY A 123 -10.39 -13.63 3.37
CA GLY A 123 -11.68 -14.29 3.18
C GLY A 123 -12.82 -13.27 3.31
N GLY A 124 -14.01 -13.60 2.81
CA GLY A 124 -15.11 -12.64 2.73
C GLY A 124 -14.90 -11.66 1.58
N HIS A 125 -15.12 -10.36 1.81
CA HIS A 125 -15.05 -9.36 0.74
C HIS A 125 -13.61 -9.00 0.36
N PRO A 126 -13.16 -9.18 -0.90
CA PRO A 126 -11.85 -8.71 -1.32
C PRO A 126 -11.76 -7.17 -1.33
N ASP A 127 -10.53 -6.64 -1.30
CA ASP A 127 -10.30 -5.18 -1.46
C ASP A 127 -10.49 -4.75 -2.91
N LEU A 128 -11.69 -4.28 -3.21
CA LEU A 128 -12.12 -3.84 -4.54
C LEU A 128 -12.39 -2.33 -4.52
N ASP A 129 -12.10 -1.67 -5.64
CA ASP A 129 -12.46 -0.28 -5.85
C ASP A 129 -13.99 -0.09 -5.93
N ALA A 130 -14.42 1.15 -5.69
CA ALA A 130 -15.82 1.53 -5.65
C ALA A 130 -16.52 1.32 -7.00
N LEU A 131 -15.79 1.51 -8.10
CA LEU A 131 -16.31 1.30 -9.45
C LEU A 131 -16.67 -0.17 -9.68
N THR A 132 -15.79 -1.09 -9.28
CA THR A 132 -15.99 -2.53 -9.39
C THR A 132 -17.13 -2.99 -8.51
N ILE A 133 -17.18 -2.55 -7.24
CA ILE A 133 -18.28 -2.88 -6.33
C ILE A 133 -19.62 -2.39 -6.89
N LEU A 134 -19.67 -1.14 -7.39
CA LEU A 134 -20.86 -0.56 -8.01
C LEU A 134 -21.29 -1.33 -9.26
N TYR A 135 -20.33 -1.73 -10.12
CA TYR A 135 -20.58 -2.54 -11.31
C TYR A 135 -21.29 -3.86 -10.97
N TYR A 136 -20.92 -4.49 -9.85
CA TYR A 136 -21.55 -5.70 -9.33
C TYR A 136 -22.78 -5.42 -8.44
N GLY A 137 -23.35 -4.22 -8.49
CA GLY A 137 -24.61 -3.87 -7.81
C GLY A 137 -24.48 -3.56 -6.32
N GLY A 138 -23.27 -3.37 -5.80
CA GLY A 138 -23.02 -3.14 -4.37
C GLY A 138 -23.31 -1.72 -3.90
N LEU A 139 -24.58 -1.32 -3.91
CA LEU A 139 -25.02 0.04 -3.56
C LEU A 139 -24.71 0.43 -2.09
N ASP A 140 -24.58 -0.56 -1.21
CA ASP A 140 -24.22 -0.37 0.20
C ASP A 140 -22.73 -0.64 0.49
N GLY A 141 -21.89 -0.68 -0.56
CA GLY A 141 -20.46 -0.92 -0.44
C GLY A 141 -20.05 -2.39 -0.42
N LYS A 142 -21.01 -3.31 -0.53
CA LYS A 142 -20.79 -4.76 -0.59
C LYS A 142 -21.30 -5.32 -1.92
N CYS A 143 -20.45 -6.06 -2.63
CA CYS A 143 -20.85 -6.80 -3.82
C CYS A 143 -20.87 -8.31 -3.53
N PRO A 144 -21.54 -9.14 -4.34
CA PRO A 144 -21.65 -10.59 -4.11
C PRO A 144 -20.35 -11.37 -4.35
N ILE A 145 -19.21 -10.70 -4.53
CA ILE A 145 -17.91 -11.33 -4.72
C ILE A 145 -17.29 -11.60 -3.36
N GLU A 146 -16.99 -12.87 -3.11
CA GLU A 146 -16.37 -13.32 -1.87
C GLU A 146 -15.21 -14.27 -2.16
N SER A 147 -14.18 -14.18 -1.32
CA SER A 147 -13.07 -15.11 -1.24
C SER A 147 -13.30 -16.11 -0.11
N PHE A 148 -12.99 -17.38 -0.34
CA PHE A 148 -13.09 -18.45 0.66
C PHE A 148 -11.74 -19.15 0.91
N GLY A 149 -10.65 -18.59 0.40
CA GLY A 149 -9.30 -19.09 0.63
C GLY A 149 -8.30 -18.52 -0.37
N HIS A 150 -7.09 -19.07 -0.35
CA HIS A 150 -6.00 -18.64 -1.23
C HIS A 150 -5.29 -19.84 -1.87
N LYS A 151 -4.63 -19.61 -3.01
CA LYS A 151 -3.96 -20.63 -3.81
C LYS A 151 -2.53 -20.88 -3.32
N ARG A 152 -1.83 -19.83 -2.87
CA ARG A 152 -0.41 -19.87 -2.45
C ARG A 152 -0.23 -19.15 -1.13
N ASN A 153 0.53 -19.76 -0.22
CA ASN A 153 0.75 -19.25 1.13
C ASN A 153 1.68 -18.03 1.17
N LYS A 154 2.60 -17.91 0.22
CA LYS A 154 3.56 -16.82 0.12
C LYS A 154 3.95 -16.60 -1.33
N VAL A 155 3.64 -15.42 -1.85
CA VAL A 155 4.01 -14.95 -3.18
C VAL A 155 4.90 -13.73 -3.02
N ILE A 156 6.13 -13.84 -3.52
CA ILE A 156 7.11 -12.77 -3.53
C ILE A 156 6.98 -12.02 -4.85
N LEU A 157 6.94 -10.70 -4.79
CA LEU A 157 6.90 -9.87 -5.97
C LEU A 157 8.31 -9.74 -6.54
N GLY A 158 8.51 -10.23 -7.77
CA GLY A 158 9.74 -10.08 -8.51
C GLY A 158 10.13 -8.62 -8.71
N LYS A 159 11.42 -8.37 -8.97
CA LYS A 159 11.94 -7.03 -9.22
C LYS A 159 11.18 -6.35 -10.38
N GLY A 160 10.75 -5.11 -10.17
CA GLY A 160 9.95 -4.35 -11.13
C GLY A 160 8.52 -4.86 -11.33
N THR A 161 8.01 -5.72 -10.43
CA THR A 161 6.60 -6.12 -10.40
C THR A 161 5.89 -5.45 -9.22
N TYR A 162 4.95 -4.57 -9.50
CA TYR A 162 4.12 -3.86 -8.54
C TYR A 162 2.84 -4.63 -8.22
N PHE A 163 2.14 -4.20 -7.18
CA PHE A 163 0.87 -4.74 -6.73
C PHE A 163 0.14 -3.67 -5.92
N GLY A 164 -1.19 -3.76 -5.85
CA GLY A 164 -1.98 -2.92 -4.94
C GLY A 164 -1.80 -3.43 -3.51
N VAL A 165 -0.99 -2.71 -2.72
CA VAL A 165 -0.89 -2.95 -1.28
C VAL A 165 -2.20 -2.53 -0.63
N CYS A 166 -2.72 -3.41 0.22
CA CYS A 166 -3.88 -3.16 1.05
C CYS A 166 -3.46 -3.32 2.51
N SER A 167 -3.44 -2.21 3.24
CA SER A 167 -2.80 -2.19 4.55
C SER A 167 -3.69 -2.69 5.70
N MET A 168 -4.97 -2.98 5.42
CA MET A 168 -5.97 -3.52 6.37
C MET A 168 -5.54 -4.84 7.08
N ASN A 169 -4.47 -5.49 6.64
CA ASN A 169 -3.89 -6.75 7.13
C ASN A 169 -2.46 -6.84 6.59
N THR A 170 -1.57 -5.97 7.05
CA THR A 170 -0.20 -5.91 6.54
C THR A 170 0.79 -5.89 7.70
N SER A 171 1.77 -6.80 7.66
CA SER A 171 2.91 -6.77 8.57
C SER A 171 4.18 -6.33 7.86
N PHE A 172 5.08 -5.68 8.59
CA PHE A 172 6.33 -5.21 8.05
C PHE A 172 7.41 -5.01 9.12
N LEU A 173 8.65 -4.92 8.66
CA LEU A 173 9.80 -4.67 9.51
C LEU A 173 9.99 -3.16 9.74
N PRO A 174 10.33 -2.71 10.95
CA PRO A 174 10.47 -1.29 11.27
C PRO A 174 11.45 -0.52 10.36
N LYS A 175 12.46 -1.21 9.79
CA LYS A 175 13.42 -0.62 8.83
C LYS A 175 12.78 0.07 7.61
N ILE A 176 11.53 -0.26 7.27
CA ILE A 176 10.83 0.36 6.14
C ILE A 176 9.98 1.58 6.52
N VAL A 177 9.77 1.85 7.81
CA VAL A 177 8.92 2.96 8.29
C VAL A 177 9.27 4.30 7.64
N PRO A 178 10.57 4.68 7.48
CA PRO A 178 10.91 5.93 6.80
C PRO A 178 10.37 6.04 5.35
N ALA A 179 10.18 4.92 4.67
CA ALA A 179 9.72 4.86 3.27
C ALA A 179 8.28 4.35 3.11
N PHE A 180 7.55 4.14 4.21
CA PHE A 180 6.18 3.59 4.20
C PHE A 180 5.19 4.52 4.93
N TYR A 181 5.32 5.83 4.66
CA TYR A 181 4.36 6.83 5.11
C TYR A 181 3.03 6.71 4.36
N GLN A 182 1.92 6.54 5.10
CA GLN A 182 0.59 6.65 4.52
C GLN A 182 0.30 8.13 4.25
N LEU A 183 0.30 8.48 2.96
CA LEU A 183 0.15 9.85 2.47
C LEU A 183 -1.08 10.53 3.08
N TYR A 184 -1.00 11.86 3.22
CA TYR A 184 -2.08 12.66 3.79
C TYR A 184 -3.31 12.64 2.87
N MET A 185 -4.28 11.79 3.22
CA MET A 185 -5.54 11.64 2.49
C MET A 185 -6.63 12.57 3.03
N ASN A 186 -7.80 12.54 2.39
CA ASN A 186 -8.92 13.45 2.66
C ASN A 186 -8.54 14.92 2.38
N PHE A 187 -7.71 15.13 1.35
CA PHE A 187 -7.26 16.45 0.87
C PHE A 187 -7.69 16.62 -0.58
N ASN A 188 -8.32 17.75 -0.91
CA ASN A 188 -8.87 18.02 -2.25
C ASN A 188 -9.78 16.89 -2.80
N GLY A 189 -10.48 16.18 -1.91
CA GLY A 189 -11.37 15.07 -2.27
C GLY A 189 -10.67 13.79 -2.72
N ILE A 190 -9.35 13.69 -2.51
CA ILE A 190 -8.55 12.48 -2.79
C ILE A 190 -8.39 11.70 -1.48
N ASP A 191 -8.76 10.43 -1.50
CA ASP A 191 -8.69 9.53 -0.33
C ASP A 191 -8.61 8.07 -0.80
N ARG A 192 -8.33 7.13 0.11
CA ARG A 192 -8.37 5.67 -0.12
C ARG A 192 -7.28 5.12 -1.06
N PHE A 193 -6.17 5.84 -1.20
CA PHE A 193 -5.00 5.46 -2.02
C PHE A 193 -3.67 5.54 -1.26
N ASP A 194 -3.70 5.83 0.03
CA ASP A 194 -2.51 6.01 0.85
C ASP A 194 -1.64 4.75 0.91
N ASP A 195 -2.25 3.61 1.23
CA ASP A 195 -1.62 2.28 1.28
C ASP A 195 -1.09 1.83 -0.09
N ILE A 196 -1.87 2.07 -1.13
CA ILE A 196 -1.50 1.75 -2.51
C ILE A 196 -0.28 2.56 -2.93
N TRP A 197 -0.29 3.87 -2.73
CA TRP A 197 0.80 4.74 -3.18
C TRP A 197 2.06 4.59 -2.33
N SER A 198 1.92 4.46 -1.01
CA SER A 198 3.05 4.12 -0.13
C SER A 198 3.65 2.76 -0.51
N GLY A 199 2.80 1.79 -0.88
CA GLY A 199 3.21 0.49 -1.42
C GLY A 199 4.01 0.57 -2.73
N ILE A 200 3.58 1.42 -3.67
CA ILE A 200 4.32 1.67 -4.92
C ILE A 200 5.70 2.25 -4.62
N PHE A 201 5.77 3.25 -3.74
CA PHE A 201 7.04 3.89 -3.36
C PHE A 201 7.98 2.90 -2.71
N LEU A 202 7.48 2.17 -1.72
CA LEU A 202 8.22 1.17 -0.98
C LEU A 202 8.73 0.06 -1.91
N LYS A 203 7.90 -0.44 -2.83
CA LYS A 203 8.29 -1.51 -3.76
C LYS A 203 9.48 -1.08 -4.62
N LYS A 204 9.42 0.13 -5.17
CA LYS A 204 10.50 0.68 -6.00
C LYS A 204 11.81 0.83 -5.22
N ILE A 205 11.73 1.29 -3.97
CA ILE A 205 12.91 1.44 -3.09
C ILE A 205 13.46 0.07 -2.66
N ALA A 206 12.59 -0.86 -2.25
CA ALA A 206 12.99 -2.21 -1.84
C ALA A 206 13.69 -2.97 -2.97
N ASP A 207 13.18 -2.86 -4.21
CA ASP A 207 13.80 -3.45 -5.40
C ASP A 207 15.21 -2.91 -5.70
N HIS A 208 15.46 -1.65 -5.34
CA HIS A 208 16.76 -1.01 -5.46
C HIS A 208 17.72 -1.49 -4.38
N ILE A 209 17.26 -1.54 -3.13
CA ILE A 209 18.04 -2.02 -1.98
C ILE A 209 18.32 -3.54 -2.07
N GLY A 210 17.45 -4.30 -2.73
CA GLY A 210 17.51 -5.76 -2.84
C GLY A 210 16.63 -6.51 -1.83
N ASP A 211 15.77 -5.78 -1.12
CA ASP A 211 14.77 -6.36 -0.21
C ASP A 211 13.53 -6.84 -1.00
N LYS A 212 12.79 -7.78 -0.40
CA LYS A 212 11.61 -8.40 -1.02
C LYS A 212 10.33 -8.00 -0.30
N LEU A 213 9.25 -7.86 -1.07
CA LEU A 213 7.89 -7.74 -0.57
C LEU A 213 7.13 -9.01 -0.94
N CYS A 214 6.22 -9.46 -0.07
CA CYS A 214 5.34 -10.57 -0.37
C CYS A 214 3.88 -10.29 -0.01
N LEU A 215 3.02 -11.17 -0.50
CA LEU A 215 1.66 -11.34 -0.05
C LEU A 215 1.35 -12.81 0.24
N GLY A 216 0.33 -13.09 1.03
CA GLY A 216 -0.08 -14.45 1.31
C GLY A 216 -0.80 -14.62 2.63
N LYS A 217 -0.47 -15.67 3.37
CA LYS A 217 -0.97 -15.85 4.73
C LYS A 217 -0.56 -14.69 5.65
N PRO A 218 -1.34 -14.42 6.71
CA PRO A 218 -2.63 -15.02 7.03
C PRO A 218 -3.75 -14.52 6.12
N SER A 219 -4.85 -15.27 6.09
CA SER A 219 -6.11 -14.79 5.55
C SER A 219 -7.04 -14.40 6.70
N GLY A 220 -7.32 -13.10 6.82
CA GLY A 220 -8.33 -12.56 7.75
C GLY A 220 -9.70 -12.54 7.09
N LYS A 221 -10.78 -12.66 7.86
CA LYS A 221 -12.14 -12.55 7.29
C LYS A 221 -12.62 -11.11 7.35
N HIS A 222 -12.70 -10.46 6.20
CA HIS A 222 -13.16 -9.08 6.06
C HIS A 222 -14.68 -9.06 5.92
N VAL A 223 -15.36 -8.59 6.98
CA VAL A 223 -16.83 -8.63 7.08
C VAL A 223 -17.48 -7.42 6.40
N LYS A 224 -16.69 -6.36 6.18
CA LYS A 224 -17.02 -5.06 5.58
C LYS A 224 -18.25 -4.38 6.21
N ARG A 225 -18.14 -3.11 6.56
CA ARG A 225 -19.29 -2.33 7.03
C ARG A 225 -20.07 -1.74 5.85
N SER A 226 -21.39 -1.65 5.97
CA SER A 226 -22.22 -1.00 4.94
C SER A 226 -21.92 0.50 4.91
N ARG A 227 -21.74 1.04 3.72
CA ARG A 227 -21.37 2.44 3.47
C ARG A 227 -21.88 2.91 2.11
N SER A 228 -21.86 4.22 1.87
CA SER A 228 -22.32 4.77 0.58
C SER A 228 -21.25 4.56 -0.50
N ILE A 229 -21.53 3.68 -1.46
CA ILE A 229 -20.58 3.40 -2.55
C ILE A 229 -20.28 4.63 -3.41
N PHE A 230 -21.25 5.54 -3.57
CA PHE A 230 -21.06 6.78 -4.31
C PHE A 230 -20.11 7.75 -3.59
N LYS A 231 -20.10 7.76 -2.24
CA LYS A 231 -19.10 8.53 -1.49
C LYS A 231 -17.70 7.96 -1.67
N ASP A 232 -17.55 6.64 -1.68
CA ASP A 232 -16.27 5.99 -1.95
C ASP A 232 -15.79 6.30 -3.38
N LEU A 233 -16.70 6.23 -4.36
CA LEU A 233 -16.36 6.54 -5.76
C LEU A 233 -15.88 7.99 -5.93
N LEU A 234 -16.53 8.95 -5.28
CA LEU A 234 -16.10 10.36 -5.29
C LEU A 234 -14.71 10.54 -4.67
N LYS A 235 -14.40 9.79 -3.62
CA LYS A 235 -13.08 9.78 -2.97
C LYS A 235 -11.99 9.15 -3.84
N GLU A 236 -12.35 8.12 -4.60
CA GLU A 236 -11.41 7.31 -5.37
C GLU A 236 -11.15 7.84 -6.79
N VAL A 237 -12.10 8.55 -7.43
CA VAL A 237 -12.03 8.88 -8.86
C VAL A 237 -10.75 9.61 -9.29
N ASN A 238 -10.27 10.55 -8.46
CA ASN A 238 -9.02 11.25 -8.72
C ASN A 238 -7.81 10.34 -8.50
N GLY A 239 -7.85 9.49 -7.48
CA GLY A 239 -6.79 8.53 -7.20
C GLY A 239 -6.65 7.51 -8.32
N LEU A 240 -7.76 7.02 -8.89
CA LEU A 240 -7.77 6.13 -10.05
C LEU A 240 -7.04 6.76 -11.25
N GLU A 241 -7.34 8.02 -11.58
CA GLU A 241 -6.66 8.73 -12.67
C GLU A 241 -5.16 8.92 -12.40
N ILE A 242 -4.80 9.39 -11.20
CA ILE A 242 -3.41 9.67 -10.81
C ILE A 242 -2.58 8.38 -10.82
N ASN A 243 -3.17 7.27 -10.37
CA ASN A 243 -2.50 5.99 -10.28
C ASN A 243 -1.96 5.52 -11.64
N GLU A 244 -2.65 5.80 -12.76
CA GLU A 244 -2.19 5.44 -14.11
C GLU A 244 -0.83 6.02 -14.52
N TYR A 245 -0.41 7.11 -13.86
CA TYR A 245 0.85 7.80 -14.13
C TYR A 245 1.84 7.69 -12.98
N LEU A 246 1.37 7.69 -11.73
CA LEU A 246 2.24 7.71 -10.55
C LEU A 246 3.24 6.54 -10.54
N TRP A 247 2.76 5.32 -10.78
CA TRP A 247 3.64 4.14 -10.75
C TRP A 247 4.71 4.18 -11.85
N LYS A 248 4.37 4.73 -13.03
CA LYS A 248 5.30 4.88 -14.16
C LYS A 248 6.40 5.88 -13.82
N ILE A 249 6.04 6.99 -13.16
CA ILE A 249 6.99 7.99 -12.66
C ILE A 249 7.89 7.35 -11.59
N CYS A 250 7.31 6.61 -10.64
CA CYS A 250 8.11 5.91 -9.62
C CYS A 250 9.06 4.89 -10.25
N GLU A 251 8.62 4.11 -11.23
CA GLU A 251 9.48 3.14 -11.91
C GLU A 251 10.67 3.81 -12.63
N ALA A 252 10.46 5.01 -13.17
CA ALA A 252 11.50 5.81 -13.82
C ALA A 252 12.47 6.50 -12.82
N ALA A 253 12.24 6.41 -11.52
CA ALA A 253 13.16 6.96 -10.53
C ALA A 253 14.45 6.12 -10.46
N ASP A 254 15.59 6.81 -10.41
CA ASP A 254 16.89 6.21 -10.14
C ASP A 254 17.37 6.67 -8.76
N PHE A 255 18.00 5.75 -8.03
CA PHE A 255 18.49 6.02 -6.69
C PHE A 255 20.01 5.86 -6.61
N SER A 256 20.66 6.76 -5.87
CA SER A 256 22.08 6.65 -5.54
C SER A 256 22.30 6.13 -4.12
N ALA A 257 21.34 6.41 -3.24
CA ALA A 257 21.33 5.96 -1.87
C ALA A 257 21.13 4.43 -1.75
N LYS A 258 21.38 3.89 -0.55
CA LYS A 258 21.28 2.44 -0.25
C LYS A 258 20.46 2.13 1.01
N ASN A 259 19.77 3.12 1.56
CA ASN A 259 18.91 2.98 2.73
C ASN A 259 17.53 3.60 2.43
N TYR A 260 16.51 3.19 3.20
CA TYR A 260 15.13 3.59 2.95
C TYR A 260 14.89 5.09 3.09
N THR A 261 15.46 5.72 4.11
CA THR A 261 15.35 7.16 4.40
C THR A 261 15.78 8.01 3.19
N ASP A 262 17.01 7.81 2.74
CA ASP A 262 17.59 8.61 1.66
C ASP A 262 16.95 8.29 0.30
N CYS A 263 16.64 7.02 0.02
CA CYS A 263 15.93 6.64 -1.20
C CYS A 263 14.52 7.27 -1.24
N TYR A 264 13.84 7.40 -0.10
CA TYR A 264 12.52 8.04 -0.04
C TYR A 264 12.61 9.55 -0.29
N LEU A 265 13.65 10.23 0.20
CA LEU A 265 13.94 11.62 -0.13
C LEU A 265 14.28 11.80 -1.62
N GLU A 266 15.11 10.92 -2.19
CA GLU A 266 15.40 10.91 -3.63
C GLU A 266 14.11 10.72 -4.45
N LEU A 267 13.20 9.84 -4.02
CA LEU A 267 11.90 9.63 -4.65
C LEU A 267 11.01 10.88 -4.55
N ALA A 268 10.89 11.51 -3.37
CA ALA A 268 10.12 12.74 -3.20
C ALA A 268 10.63 13.86 -4.13
N ASN A 269 11.96 13.99 -4.25
CA ASN A 269 12.58 14.93 -5.19
C ASN A 269 12.29 14.57 -6.66
N HIS A 270 12.30 13.28 -7.00
CA HIS A 270 11.94 12.81 -8.34
C HIS A 270 10.47 13.12 -8.68
N LEU A 271 9.54 12.89 -7.75
CA LEU A 271 8.12 13.24 -7.91
C LEU A 271 7.95 14.75 -8.11
N ASN A 272 8.67 15.57 -7.34
CA ASN A 272 8.62 17.03 -7.49
C ASN A 272 9.10 17.51 -8.86
N LYS A 273 10.17 16.91 -9.40
CA LYS A 273 10.68 17.22 -10.74
C LYS A 273 9.70 16.83 -11.85
N ASN A 274 8.87 15.82 -11.62
CA ASN A 274 7.89 15.31 -12.59
C ASN A 274 6.44 15.72 -12.25
N LEU A 275 6.26 16.76 -11.43
CA LEU A 275 4.95 17.20 -10.95
C LEU A 275 3.98 17.56 -12.09
N ASN A 276 4.50 18.08 -13.21
CA ASN A 276 3.72 18.41 -14.40
C ASN A 276 3.13 17.18 -15.11
N ILE A 277 3.71 16.00 -14.92
CA ILE A 277 3.18 14.73 -15.45
C ILE A 277 2.19 14.13 -14.46
N LEU A 278 2.54 14.21 -13.18
CA LEU A 278 1.79 13.60 -12.08
C LEU A 278 0.45 14.31 -11.80
N ALA A 279 0.41 15.63 -12.02
CA ALA A 279 -0.72 16.47 -11.73
C ALA A 279 -1.14 17.27 -12.98
N LYS A 280 -2.26 16.89 -13.57
CA LYS A 280 -2.80 17.54 -14.79
C LYS A 280 -3.71 18.71 -14.49
N ARG A 281 -4.24 18.78 -13.26
CA ARG A 281 -5.21 19.78 -12.82
C ARG A 281 -4.67 20.56 -11.62
N PRO A 282 -5.03 21.85 -11.44
CA PRO A 282 -4.53 22.67 -10.33
C PRO A 282 -4.70 22.02 -8.95
N GLU A 283 -5.82 21.36 -8.70
CA GLU A 283 -6.11 20.66 -7.44
C GLU A 283 -5.19 19.46 -7.19
N HIS A 284 -4.72 18.79 -8.26
CA HIS A 284 -3.74 17.71 -8.17
C HIS A 284 -2.34 18.26 -7.89
N VAL A 285 -2.01 19.44 -8.46
CA VAL A 285 -0.71 20.09 -8.25
C VAL A 285 -0.58 20.48 -6.78
N GLU A 286 -1.63 21.08 -6.22
CA GLU A 286 -1.68 21.41 -4.80
C GLU A 286 -1.58 20.17 -3.93
N PHE A 287 -2.39 19.13 -4.22
CA PHE A 287 -2.34 17.86 -3.50
C PHE A 287 -0.92 17.29 -3.45
N TRP A 288 -0.25 17.16 -4.60
CA TRP A 288 1.07 16.56 -4.67
C TRP A 288 2.17 17.41 -4.03
N ARG A 289 2.08 18.74 -4.08
CA ARG A 289 3.00 19.61 -3.33
C ARG A 289 2.92 19.35 -1.83
N VAL A 290 1.70 19.23 -1.30
CA VAL A 290 1.48 18.89 0.12
C VAL A 290 2.03 17.50 0.44
N GLN A 291 1.76 16.51 -0.42
CA GLN A 291 2.28 15.16 -0.20
C GLN A 291 3.82 15.12 -0.19
N ILE A 292 4.47 15.76 -1.16
CA ILE A 292 5.94 15.78 -1.25
C ILE A 292 6.56 16.47 -0.03
N GLU A 293 5.98 17.60 0.42
CA GLU A 293 6.41 18.27 1.64
C GLU A 293 6.24 17.36 2.87
N ASN A 294 5.13 16.63 2.94
CA ASN A 294 4.87 15.68 4.01
C ASN A 294 5.82 14.47 3.96
N MET A 295 6.19 13.98 2.77
CA MET A 295 7.21 12.93 2.63
C MET A 295 8.56 13.37 3.23
N GLN A 296 8.96 14.61 2.98
CA GLN A 296 10.20 15.17 3.55
C GLN A 296 10.10 15.35 5.07
N ARG A 297 9.00 15.92 5.56
CA ARG A 297 8.74 16.07 6.99
C ARG A 297 8.63 14.74 7.73
N TRP A 298 8.10 13.70 7.08
CA TRP A 298 8.04 12.36 7.64
C TRP A 298 9.43 11.84 7.95
N ILE A 299 10.38 12.02 7.01
CA ILE A 299 11.79 11.68 7.22
C ILE A 299 12.39 12.46 8.39
N GLU A 300 12.14 13.78 8.48
CA GLU A 300 12.60 14.58 9.62
C GLU A 300 12.09 14.03 10.98
N VAL A 301 10.86 13.52 11.01
CA VAL A 301 10.29 12.90 12.22
C VAL A 301 10.97 11.58 12.51
N THR A 302 11.06 10.68 11.51
CA THR A 302 11.64 9.34 11.71
C THR A 302 13.12 9.39 12.09
N ASP A 303 13.88 10.33 11.52
CA ASP A 303 15.31 10.51 11.85
C ASP A 303 15.51 11.05 13.27
N LYS A 304 14.54 11.82 13.78
CA LYS A 304 14.61 12.37 15.14
C LYS A 304 14.31 11.34 16.22
N ILE A 305 13.46 10.36 15.92
CA ILE A 305 12.97 9.38 16.90
C ILE A 305 13.67 8.02 16.79
N SER A 306 14.51 7.81 15.77
CA SER A 306 15.38 6.63 15.64
C SER A 306 16.57 6.66 16.57
#